data_AF-A0A0F9SMZ6-F1
#
_entry.id   AF-A0A0F9SMZ6-F1
#
_cell.length_a   1.000
_cell.length_b   1.000
_cell.length_c   1.000
_cell.angle_alpha   90.00
_cell.angle_beta   90.00
_cell.angle_gamma   90.00
#
_symmetry.space_group_name_H-M   'P 1'
#
loop_
_entity.id
_entity.type
_entity.pdbx_description
1 polymer ?
#
loop_
_entity_poly.entity_id
_entity_poly.type
_entity_poly.pdbx_seq_one_letter_code
_entity_poly.pdbx_strand_id
1 'polypeptide(L)'
;MQYYKKIMKESIYIVIISSLLGLISGTVLSTNEGLLYSVPILLLVLPALNSLIGDFTTVLISRLTTHLHIGTIPSIVKRSRRLMVDFYGLLLSIILSTVFLIVVGYGMALITKIEIINPLIIISIIIFTVIFLFIVLFIVLFISSVFLFRRGKDPNNFLIPGVTSLIDLLSPLFLIIFIQIFI
;
A
#
# COMPACT_ATOMS: atom_id res chain seq x y z
N MET A 1 -10.47 -8.20 34.29
CA MET A 1 -10.50 -6.72 34.14
C MET A 1 -9.17 -6.08 33.74
N GLN A 2 -8.00 -6.48 34.29
CA GLN A 2 -6.71 -5.85 33.94
C GLN A 2 -6.30 -6.04 32.47
N TYR A 3 -6.52 -7.23 31.90
CA TYR A 3 -6.22 -7.53 30.50
C TYR A 3 -7.03 -6.66 29.52
N TYR A 4 -8.33 -6.48 29.79
CA TYR A 4 -9.21 -5.58 29.03
C TYR A 4 -8.71 -4.14 29.03
N LYS A 5 -8.33 -3.60 30.20
CA LYS A 5 -7.78 -2.24 30.32
C LYS A 5 -6.46 -2.07 29.56
N LYS A 6 -5.62 -3.12 29.52
CA LYS A 6 -4.37 -3.12 28.74
C LYS A 6 -4.63 -3.04 27.24
N ILE A 7 -5.52 -3.91 26.72
CA ILE A 7 -5.90 -3.90 25.30
C ILE A 7 -6.49 -2.55 24.93
N MET A 8 -7.45 -2.03 25.71
CA MET A 8 -8.07 -0.73 25.44
C MET A 8 -7.03 0.39 25.37
N LYS A 9 -6.05 0.42 26.29
CA LYS A 9 -4.99 1.43 26.29
C LYS A 9 -4.11 1.32 25.04
N GLU A 10 -3.66 0.12 24.69
CA GLU A 10 -2.82 -0.11 23.50
C GLU A 10 -3.56 0.21 22.19
N SER A 11 -4.81 -0.21 22.06
CA SER A 11 -5.65 0.09 20.90
C SER A 11 -5.90 1.58 20.74
N ILE A 12 -6.11 2.33 21.83
CA ILE A 12 -6.35 3.78 21.75
C ILE A 12 -5.15 4.52 21.16
N TYR A 13 -3.92 4.13 21.51
CA TYR A 13 -2.73 4.76 20.93
C TYR A 13 -2.62 4.51 19.42
N ILE A 14 -2.88 3.27 18.99
CA ILE A 14 -2.86 2.90 17.57
C ILE A 14 -3.94 3.68 16.80
N VAL A 15 -5.17 3.72 17.34
CA VAL A 15 -6.30 4.42 16.71
C VAL A 15 -6.06 5.92 16.60
N ILE A 16 -5.49 6.56 17.62
CA ILE A 16 -5.17 8.00 17.55
C ILE A 16 -4.14 8.25 16.44
N ILE A 17 -3.10 7.44 16.35
CA ILE A 17 -2.05 7.59 15.32
C ILE A 17 -2.65 7.36 13.92
N SER A 18 -3.43 6.29 13.73
CA SER A 18 -4.05 6.00 12.43
C SER A 18 -5.07 7.07 12.04
N SER A 19 -5.81 7.63 13.00
CA SER A 19 -6.75 8.73 12.75
C SER A 19 -6.03 10.01 12.32
N LEU A 20 -4.90 10.34 12.94
CA LEU A 20 -4.08 11.50 12.53
C LEU A 20 -3.55 11.33 11.11
N LEU A 21 -3.06 10.13 10.76
CA LEU A 21 -2.62 9.83 9.39
C LEU A 21 -3.79 9.89 8.39
N GLY A 22 -4.95 9.38 8.77
CA GLY A 22 -6.18 9.47 7.99
C GLY A 22 -6.64 10.92 7.78
N LEU A 23 -6.51 11.80 8.78
CA LEU A 23 -6.78 13.22 8.63
C LEU A 23 -5.85 13.86 7.61
N ILE A 24 -4.55 13.56 7.66
CA ILE A 24 -3.59 14.08 6.68
C ILE A 24 -3.97 13.58 5.27
N SER A 25 -4.27 12.29 5.12
CA SER A 25 -4.72 11.72 3.84
C SER A 25 -5.98 12.41 3.30
N GLY A 26 -7.00 12.57 4.16
CA GLY A 26 -8.23 13.28 3.84
C GLY A 26 -7.99 14.74 3.43
N THR A 27 -7.08 15.45 4.10
CA THR A 27 -6.70 16.81 3.70
C THR A 27 -5.99 16.87 2.36
N VAL A 28 -5.13 15.89 2.04
CA VAL A 28 -4.48 15.78 0.72
C VAL A 28 -5.51 15.57 -0.38
N LEU A 29 -6.50 14.70 -0.15
CA LEU A 29 -7.60 14.49 -1.08
C LEU A 29 -8.49 15.73 -1.23
N SER A 30 -8.88 16.36 -0.13
CA SER A 30 -9.77 17.52 -0.13
C SER A 30 -9.13 18.75 -0.79
N THR A 31 -7.83 19.00 -0.57
CA THR A 31 -7.13 20.13 -1.21
C THR A 31 -6.96 19.94 -2.72
N ASN A 32 -7.06 18.70 -3.22
CA ASN A 32 -6.92 18.35 -4.64
C ASN A 32 -8.24 17.88 -5.26
N GLU A 33 -9.39 18.22 -4.65
CA GLU A 33 -10.70 17.75 -5.11
C GLU A 33 -10.98 18.11 -6.57
N GLY A 34 -10.58 19.31 -7.02
CA GLY A 34 -10.77 19.74 -8.42
C GLY A 34 -10.06 18.83 -9.43
N LEU A 35 -8.86 18.33 -9.09
CA LEU A 35 -8.13 17.38 -9.94
C LEU A 35 -8.83 16.02 -9.96
N LEU A 36 -9.33 15.56 -8.83
CA LEU A 36 -10.05 14.29 -8.72
C LEU A 36 -11.39 14.33 -9.46
N TYR A 37 -12.12 15.45 -9.41
CA TYR A 37 -13.35 15.65 -10.19
C TYR A 37 -13.09 15.75 -11.70
N SER A 38 -11.88 16.16 -12.10
CA SER A 38 -11.48 16.15 -13.51
C SER A 38 -11.27 14.72 -14.04
N VAL A 39 -11.07 13.74 -13.14
CA VAL A 39 -10.86 12.33 -13.49
C VAL A 39 -11.70 11.41 -12.56
N PRO A 40 -13.05 11.40 -12.69
CA PRO A 40 -13.92 10.77 -11.69
C PRO A 40 -13.73 9.26 -11.51
N ILE A 41 -13.23 8.55 -12.54
CA ILE A 41 -12.90 7.13 -12.45
C ILE A 41 -11.82 6.84 -11.40
N LEU A 42 -10.91 7.79 -11.14
CA LEU A 42 -9.90 7.61 -10.10
C LEU A 42 -10.52 7.62 -8.70
N LEU A 43 -11.57 8.40 -8.46
CA LEU A 43 -12.33 8.35 -7.19
C LEU A 43 -13.00 6.99 -6.98
N LEU A 44 -13.48 6.37 -8.04
CA LEU A 44 -14.09 5.02 -7.99
C LEU A 44 -13.04 3.95 -7.70
N VAL A 45 -11.85 4.06 -8.28
CA VAL A 45 -10.79 3.06 -8.19
C VAL A 45 -9.93 3.21 -6.92
N LEU A 46 -9.82 4.42 -6.36
CA LEU A 46 -8.91 4.75 -5.27
C LEU A 46 -9.04 3.84 -4.03
N PRO A 47 -10.25 3.50 -3.53
CA PRO A 47 -10.37 2.58 -2.39
C PRO A 47 -9.82 1.18 -2.69
N ALA A 48 -10.11 0.66 -3.90
CA ALA A 48 -9.62 -0.66 -4.33
C ALA A 48 -8.09 -0.65 -4.54
N LEU A 49 -7.55 0.46 -5.07
CA LEU A 49 -6.12 0.65 -5.25
C LEU A 49 -5.39 0.70 -3.90
N ASN A 50 -5.96 1.41 -2.93
CA ASN A 50 -5.42 1.50 -1.58
C ASN A 50 -5.40 0.12 -0.89
N SER A 51 -6.50 -0.64 -1.00
CA SER A 51 -6.58 -2.03 -0.50
C SER A 51 -5.53 -2.92 -1.15
N LEU A 52 -5.38 -2.87 -2.48
CA LEU A 52 -4.43 -3.69 -3.22
C LEU A 52 -2.98 -3.46 -2.77
N ILE A 53 -2.58 -2.20 -2.55
CA ILE A 53 -1.24 -1.87 -2.07
C ILE A 53 -1.07 -2.33 -0.61
N GLY A 54 -2.09 -2.11 0.23
CA GLY A 54 -2.16 -2.60 1.61
C GLY A 54 -1.91 -4.10 1.69
N ASP A 55 -2.73 -4.88 1.00
CA ASP A 55 -2.69 -6.34 1.01
C ASP A 55 -1.33 -6.88 0.56
N PHE A 56 -0.75 -6.34 -0.53
CA PHE A 56 0.59 -6.73 -0.95
C PHE A 56 1.63 -6.50 0.15
N THR A 57 1.60 -5.35 0.84
CA THR A 57 2.60 -5.07 1.88
C THR A 57 2.45 -5.98 3.09
N THR A 58 1.23 -6.32 3.49
CA THR A 58 1.00 -7.25 4.61
C THR A 58 1.52 -8.65 4.27
N VAL A 59 1.31 -9.11 3.03
CA VAL A 59 1.85 -10.37 2.52
C VAL A 59 3.37 -10.33 2.48
N LEU A 60 3.97 -9.24 1.99
CA LEU A 60 5.41 -9.06 1.96
C LEU A 60 6.02 -9.14 3.37
N ILE A 61 5.49 -8.38 4.32
CA ILE A 61 5.97 -8.37 5.72
C ILE A 61 5.88 -9.79 6.30
N SER A 62 4.74 -10.46 6.14
CA SER A 62 4.52 -11.82 6.65
C SER A 62 5.51 -12.84 6.07
N ARG A 63 5.78 -12.76 4.76
CA ARG A 63 6.78 -13.60 4.08
C ARG A 63 8.18 -13.32 4.58
N LEU A 64 8.58 -12.05 4.67
CA LEU A 64 9.89 -11.65 5.17
C LEU A 64 10.10 -12.13 6.60
N THR A 65 9.12 -11.93 7.48
CA THR A 65 9.15 -12.41 8.87
C THR A 65 9.32 -13.92 8.93
N THR A 66 8.56 -14.67 8.12
CA THR A 66 8.67 -16.14 8.05
C THR A 66 10.06 -16.55 7.60
N HIS A 67 10.59 -15.90 6.56
CA HIS A 67 11.91 -16.20 6.01
C HIS A 67 13.05 -15.92 6.99
N LEU A 68 12.90 -14.89 7.84
CA LEU A 68 13.85 -14.54 8.91
C LEU A 68 13.79 -15.57 10.05
N HIS A 69 12.60 -16.00 10.48
CA HIS A 69 12.45 -16.99 11.56
C HIS A 69 12.97 -18.38 11.16
N ILE A 70 12.73 -18.81 9.92
CA ILE A 70 13.21 -20.12 9.42
C ILE A 70 14.69 -20.05 8.98
N GLY A 71 15.30 -18.85 8.94
CA GLY A 71 16.70 -18.66 8.57
C GLY A 71 17.00 -18.77 7.07
N THR A 72 15.97 -18.81 6.22
CA THR A 72 16.11 -18.84 4.75
C THR A 72 16.58 -17.52 4.14
N ILE A 73 16.37 -16.40 4.84
CA ILE A 73 16.96 -15.10 4.53
C ILE A 73 17.87 -14.75 5.71
N PRO A 74 19.13 -14.34 5.46
CA PRO A 74 20.02 -13.94 6.53
C PRO A 74 19.41 -12.77 7.30
N SER A 75 19.64 -12.71 8.60
CA SER A 75 19.35 -11.54 9.43
C SER A 75 20.27 -10.35 9.10
N ILE A 76 20.82 -10.27 7.90
CA ILE A 76 21.66 -9.19 7.36
C ILE A 76 21.06 -8.77 6.04
N VAL A 77 21.06 -7.47 5.75
CA VAL A 77 20.61 -6.91 4.46
C VAL A 77 21.58 -7.40 3.38
N LYS A 78 21.27 -8.57 2.81
CA LYS A 78 22.05 -9.22 1.76
C LYS A 78 21.09 -9.82 0.74
N ARG A 79 21.51 -9.80 -0.52
CA ARG A 79 20.76 -10.46 -1.60
C ARG A 79 20.64 -11.95 -1.28
N SER A 80 19.40 -12.44 -1.29
CA SER A 80 19.07 -13.87 -1.20
C SER A 80 18.34 -14.30 -2.46
N ARG A 81 18.61 -15.52 -2.95
CA ARG A 81 17.84 -16.11 -4.06
C ARG A 81 16.35 -16.20 -3.70
N ARG A 82 16.04 -16.48 -2.43
CA ARG A 82 14.65 -16.56 -1.97
C ARG A 82 13.94 -15.21 -2.05
N LEU A 83 14.63 -14.14 -1.60
CA LEU A 83 14.13 -12.77 -1.70
C LEU A 83 13.82 -12.36 -3.15
N MET A 84 14.65 -12.80 -4.11
CA MET A 84 14.37 -12.53 -5.53
C MET A 84 13.14 -13.27 -6.03
N VAL A 85 12.97 -14.54 -5.64
CA VAL A 85 11.77 -15.32 -5.98
C VAL A 85 10.52 -14.67 -5.41
N ASP A 86 10.55 -14.22 -4.15
CA ASP A 86 9.42 -13.49 -3.56
C ASP A 86 9.18 -12.15 -4.23
N PHE A 87 10.22 -11.40 -4.59
CA PHE A 87 10.09 -10.15 -5.35
C PHE A 87 9.36 -10.37 -6.67
N TYR A 88 9.81 -11.33 -7.50
CA TYR A 88 9.16 -11.61 -8.78
C TYR A 88 7.74 -12.18 -8.61
N GLY A 89 7.52 -13.04 -7.61
CA GLY A 89 6.20 -13.58 -7.33
C GLY A 89 5.20 -12.50 -6.90
N LEU A 90 5.62 -11.58 -6.03
CA LEU A 90 4.80 -10.45 -5.60
C LEU A 90 4.62 -9.42 -6.72
N LEU A 91 5.65 -9.17 -7.52
CA LEU A 91 5.57 -8.28 -8.68
C LEU A 91 4.57 -8.82 -9.72
N LEU A 92 4.61 -10.11 -10.01
CA LEU A 92 3.63 -10.73 -10.92
C LEU A 92 2.22 -10.65 -10.33
N SER A 93 2.06 -10.95 -9.04
CA SER A 93 0.77 -10.88 -8.37
C SER A 93 0.19 -9.47 -8.39
N ILE A 94 1.00 -8.45 -8.10
CA ILE A 94 0.51 -7.06 -8.05
C ILE A 94 0.15 -6.58 -9.46
N ILE A 95 0.93 -6.92 -10.48
CA ILE A 95 0.62 -6.59 -11.88
C ILE A 95 -0.72 -7.21 -12.30
N LEU A 96 -0.93 -8.51 -12.03
CA LEU A 96 -2.18 -9.19 -12.38
C LEU A 96 -3.38 -8.59 -11.63
N SER A 97 -3.22 -8.30 -10.34
CA SER A 97 -4.26 -7.64 -9.54
C SER A 97 -4.55 -6.22 -10.03
N THR A 98 -3.55 -5.47 -10.48
CA THR A 98 -3.74 -4.13 -11.06
C THR A 98 -4.47 -4.20 -12.39
N VAL A 99 -4.14 -5.15 -13.26
CA VAL A 99 -4.88 -5.38 -14.52
C VAL A 99 -6.34 -5.71 -14.20
N PHE A 100 -6.59 -6.60 -13.24
CA PHE A 100 -7.94 -6.93 -12.80
C PHE A 100 -8.69 -5.71 -12.27
N LEU A 101 -8.05 -4.89 -11.41
CA LEU A 101 -8.60 -3.66 -10.88
C LEU A 101 -8.94 -2.66 -11.99
N ILE A 102 -8.10 -2.51 -13.02
CA ILE A 102 -8.37 -1.64 -14.17
C ILE A 102 -9.58 -2.17 -14.94
N VAL A 103 -9.63 -3.46 -15.25
CA VAL A 103 -10.75 -4.06 -16.00
C VAL A 103 -12.07 -3.87 -15.25
N VAL A 104 -12.10 -4.16 -13.95
CA VAL A 104 -13.29 -3.99 -13.11
C VAL A 104 -13.66 -2.51 -12.95
N GLY A 105 -12.67 -1.64 -12.72
CA GLY A 105 -12.88 -0.20 -12.56
C GLY A 105 -13.49 0.44 -13.80
N TYR A 106 -12.99 0.09 -14.99
CA TYR A 106 -13.54 0.55 -16.26
C TYR A 106 -14.91 -0.06 -16.55
N GLY A 107 -15.11 -1.35 -16.23
CA GLY A 107 -16.43 -1.99 -16.34
C GLY A 107 -17.48 -1.30 -15.47
N MET A 108 -17.12 -0.95 -14.23
CA MET A 108 -17.99 -0.21 -13.32
C MET A 108 -18.25 1.22 -13.82
N ALA A 109 -17.23 1.91 -14.33
CA ALA A 109 -17.39 3.25 -14.89
C ALA A 109 -18.40 3.29 -16.06
N LEU A 110 -18.42 2.25 -16.90
CA LEU A 110 -19.43 2.11 -17.96
C LEU A 110 -20.86 1.94 -17.40
N ILE A 111 -21.01 1.15 -16.33
CA ILE A 111 -22.32 0.92 -15.68
C ILE A 111 -22.82 2.22 -15.01
N THR A 112 -21.93 2.95 -14.35
CA THR A 112 -22.26 4.20 -13.65
C THR A 112 -22.31 5.42 -14.57
N LYS A 113 -22.04 5.25 -15.87
CA LYS A 113 -21.97 6.32 -16.89
C LYS A 113 -20.98 7.44 -16.54
N ILE A 114 -19.86 7.08 -15.93
CA ILE A 114 -18.76 8.02 -15.68
C ILE A 114 -18.03 8.28 -17.00
N GLU A 115 -17.86 9.54 -17.36
CA GLU A 115 -17.06 9.92 -18.52
C GLU A 115 -15.59 9.62 -18.28
N ILE A 116 -14.94 8.98 -19.27
CA ILE A 116 -13.53 8.62 -19.21
C ILE A 116 -12.80 9.39 -20.29
N ILE A 117 -12.10 10.45 -19.88
CA ILE A 117 -11.25 11.23 -20.77
C ILE A 117 -9.84 10.64 -20.70
N ASN A 118 -9.23 10.36 -21.86
CA ASN A 118 -7.87 9.82 -21.99
C ASN A 118 -7.61 8.53 -21.18
N PRO A 119 -8.26 7.40 -21.54
CA PRO A 119 -8.16 6.15 -20.79
C PRO A 119 -6.72 5.61 -20.65
N LEU A 120 -5.88 5.81 -21.67
CA LEU A 120 -4.47 5.39 -21.63
C LEU A 120 -3.64 6.13 -20.56
N ILE A 121 -3.93 7.42 -20.35
CA ILE A 121 -3.23 8.23 -19.35
C ILE A 121 -3.62 7.75 -17.95
N ILE A 122 -4.91 7.52 -17.71
CA ILE A 122 -5.43 7.01 -16.43
C ILE A 122 -4.83 5.64 -16.09
N ILE A 123 -4.78 4.73 -17.06
CA ILE A 123 -4.12 3.42 -16.92
C ILE A 123 -2.64 3.60 -16.56
N SER A 124 -1.95 4.53 -17.23
CA SER A 124 -0.54 4.82 -16.98
C SER A 124 -0.32 5.35 -15.56
N ILE A 125 -1.16 6.28 -15.10
CA ILE A 125 -1.14 6.81 -13.73
C ILE A 125 -1.30 5.68 -12.73
N ILE A 126 -2.33 4.83 -12.87
CA ILE A 126 -2.59 3.70 -11.96
C ILE A 126 -1.39 2.75 -11.89
N ILE A 127 -0.88 2.32 -13.06
CA ILE A 127 0.26 1.40 -13.13
C ILE A 127 1.49 2.04 -12.50
N PHE A 128 1.77 3.31 -12.79
CA PHE A 128 2.92 4.01 -12.25
C PHE A 128 2.83 4.17 -10.73
N THR A 129 1.65 4.52 -10.19
CA THR A 129 1.39 4.56 -8.74
C THR A 129 1.71 3.23 -8.08
N VAL A 130 1.15 2.14 -8.61
CA VAL A 130 1.30 0.81 -8.02
C VAL A 130 2.76 0.33 -8.09
N ILE A 131 3.41 0.45 -9.25
CA ILE A 131 4.80 -0.03 -9.43
C ILE A 131 5.77 0.80 -8.59
N PHE A 132 5.58 2.13 -8.54
CA PHE A 132 6.41 2.99 -7.72
C PHE A 132 6.31 2.63 -6.24
N LEU A 133 5.08 2.54 -5.71
CA LEU A 133 4.85 2.16 -4.32
C LEU A 133 5.33 0.75 -4.02
N PHE A 134 5.15 -0.20 -4.93
CA PHE A 134 5.68 -1.56 -4.79
C PHE A 134 7.20 -1.55 -4.57
N ILE A 135 7.96 -0.86 -5.42
CA ILE A 135 9.42 -0.82 -5.33
C ILE A 135 9.87 -0.16 -4.03
N VAL A 136 9.31 1.01 -3.71
CA VAL A 136 9.66 1.77 -2.51
C VAL A 136 9.36 0.96 -1.25
N LEU A 137 8.14 0.43 -1.14
CA LEU A 137 7.71 -0.34 0.03
C LEU A 137 8.48 -1.65 0.12
N PHE A 138 8.79 -2.32 -0.99
CA PHE A 138 9.59 -3.54 -0.94
C PHE A 138 10.95 -3.32 -0.25
N ILE A 139 11.65 -2.25 -0.65
CA ILE A 139 12.97 -1.92 -0.09
C ILE A 139 12.85 -1.52 1.37
N VAL A 140 11.94 -0.58 1.69
CA VAL A 140 11.77 -0.04 3.05
C VAL A 140 11.36 -1.14 4.02
N LEU A 141 10.41 -2.00 3.62
CA LEU A 141 9.91 -3.09 4.46
C LEU A 141 10.94 -4.20 4.64
N PHE A 142 11.74 -4.50 3.62
CA PHE A 142 12.84 -5.44 3.75
C PHE A 142 13.85 -4.99 4.80
N ILE A 143 14.34 -3.75 4.69
CA ILE A 143 15.31 -3.18 5.64
C ILE A 143 14.71 -3.13 7.05
N SER A 144 13.47 -2.66 7.16
CA SER A 144 12.78 -2.52 8.45
C SER A 144 12.51 -3.87 9.11
N SER A 145 12.16 -4.90 8.33
CA SER A 145 11.94 -6.26 8.83
C SER A 145 13.22 -6.87 9.41
N VAL A 146 14.34 -6.75 8.67
CA VAL A 146 15.66 -7.23 9.15
C VAL A 146 16.06 -6.48 10.43
N PHE A 147 15.84 -5.17 10.47
CA PHE A 147 16.19 -4.34 11.63
C PHE A 147 15.38 -4.68 12.88
N LEU A 148 14.05 -4.83 12.76
CA LEU A 148 13.19 -5.22 13.89
C LEU A 148 13.52 -6.63 14.38
N PHE A 149 13.71 -7.57 13.46
CA PHE A 149 14.06 -8.94 13.79
C PHE A 149 15.37 -9.02 14.58
N ARG A 150 16.41 -8.25 14.18
CA ARG A 150 17.67 -8.13 14.93
C ARG A 150 17.50 -7.63 16.36
N ARG A 151 16.47 -6.82 16.62
CA ARG A 151 16.14 -6.30 17.95
C ARG A 151 15.26 -7.25 18.75
N GLY A 152 15.05 -8.49 18.29
CA GLY A 152 14.19 -9.47 18.93
C GLY A 152 12.70 -9.11 18.89
N LYS A 153 12.31 -8.20 17.99
CA LYS A 153 10.92 -7.80 17.78
C LYS A 153 10.37 -8.50 16.54
N ASP A 154 9.16 -9.05 16.65
CA ASP A 154 8.45 -9.61 15.51
C ASP A 154 8.04 -8.48 14.55
N PRO A 155 8.57 -8.43 13.31
CA PRO A 155 8.22 -7.40 12.34
C PRO A 155 6.71 -7.35 12.04
N ASN A 156 5.98 -8.46 12.11
CA ASN A 156 4.54 -8.48 11.85
C ASN A 156 3.79 -7.57 12.83
N ASN A 157 4.17 -7.58 14.10
CA ASN A 157 3.49 -6.84 15.16
C ASN A 157 3.69 -5.31 15.08
N PHE A 158 4.76 -4.86 14.42
CA PHE A 158 5.10 -3.44 14.33
C PHE A 158 4.88 -2.86 12.92
N LEU A 159 5.25 -3.61 11.88
CA LEU A 159 5.22 -3.10 10.51
C LEU A 159 3.81 -3.15 9.92
N ILE A 160 3.02 -4.20 10.15
CA ILE A 160 1.69 -4.31 9.53
C ILE A 160 0.80 -3.12 9.91
N PRO A 161 0.60 -2.77 11.21
CA PRO A 161 -0.25 -1.64 11.58
C PRO A 161 0.32 -0.30 11.11
N GLY A 162 1.64 -0.12 11.23
CA GLY A 162 2.31 1.13 10.84
C GLY A 162 2.24 1.39 9.34
N VAL A 163 2.48 0.36 8.54
CA VAL A 163 2.53 0.47 7.08
C VAL A 163 1.14 0.59 6.48
N THR A 164 0.14 -0.09 7.04
CA THR A 164 -1.26 0.08 6.61
C THR A 164 -1.68 1.55 6.75
N SER A 165 -1.39 2.16 7.90
CA SER A 165 -1.71 3.58 8.13
C SER A 165 -0.91 4.52 7.23
N LEU A 166 0.34 4.15 6.88
CA LEU A 166 1.13 4.90 5.91
C LEU A 166 0.56 4.76 4.49
N ILE A 167 0.08 3.59 4.10
CA ILE A 167 -0.49 3.34 2.77
C ILE A 167 -1.76 4.16 2.57
N ASP A 168 -2.60 4.28 3.60
CA ASP A 168 -3.78 5.15 3.58
C ASP A 168 -3.44 6.60 3.26
N LEU A 169 -2.22 7.06 3.59
CA LEU A 169 -1.70 8.38 3.23
C LEU A 169 -0.95 8.39 1.89
N LEU A 170 -0.05 7.42 1.68
CA LEU A 170 0.86 7.39 0.54
C LEU A 170 0.14 7.08 -0.77
N SER A 171 -0.86 6.18 -0.77
CA SER A 171 -1.56 5.83 -2.01
C SER A 171 -2.30 7.02 -2.62
N PRO A 172 -3.15 7.75 -1.85
CA PRO A 172 -3.78 8.96 -2.36
C PRO A 172 -2.78 10.06 -2.73
N LEU A 173 -1.75 10.27 -1.91
CA LEU A 173 -0.71 11.27 -2.15
C LEU A 173 0.02 11.04 -3.49
N PHE A 174 0.56 9.83 -3.70
CA PHE A 174 1.29 9.53 -4.93
C PHE A 174 0.37 9.43 -6.15
N LEU A 175 -0.88 9.00 -5.97
CA LEU A 175 -1.87 9.08 -7.04
C LEU A 175 -2.05 10.53 -7.50
N ILE A 176 -2.28 11.48 -6.57
CA ILE A 176 -2.42 12.90 -6.89
C ILE A 176 -1.16 13.47 -7.56
N ILE A 177 0.02 13.15 -7.04
CA ILE A 177 1.29 13.59 -7.63
C ILE A 177 1.41 13.11 -9.08
N PHE A 178 1.05 11.85 -9.37
CA PHE A 178 1.12 11.35 -10.73
C PHE A 178 -0.01 11.89 -11.62
N ILE A 179 -1.18 12.22 -11.09
CA ILE A 179 -2.19 12.98 -11.84
C ILE A 179 -1.59 14.32 -12.31
N GLN A 180 -0.95 15.07 -11.41
CA GLN A 180 -0.34 16.38 -11.73
C GLN A 180 0.84 16.30 -12.71
N ILE A 181 1.54 15.16 -12.76
CA ILE A 181 2.68 14.98 -13.67
C ILE A 181 2.20 14.58 -15.08
N PHE A 182 1.14 13.80 -15.17
CA PHE A 182 0.65 13.24 -16.44
C PHE A 182 -0.45 14.08 -17.12
N ILE A 183 -1.12 14.96 -16.36
CA ILE A 183 -2.20 15.85 -16.82
C ILE A 183 -1.77 17.30 -16.59
#